data_AF-A0A392W4X1-F1
#
_entry.id   AF-A0A392W4X1-F1
#
_cell.length_a   1.000
_cell.length_b   1.000
_cell.length_c   1.000
_cell.angle_alpha   90.00
_cell.angle_beta   90.00
_cell.angle_gamma   90.00
#
_symmetry.space_group_name_H-M   'P 1'
#
loop_
_entity.id
_entity.type
_entity.pdbx_description
1 polymer ?
#
loop_
_entity_poly.entity_id
_entity_poly.type
_entity_poly.pdbx_seq_one_letter_code
_entity_poly.pdbx_strand_id
1 'polypeptide(L)' 'MEKLVLIRERKEIDFGVDENGVVRYRGRVCVPEVPELKKMILEEGHRSGLSIH' A
#
# COMPACT_ATOMS: atom_id res chain seq x y z
N MET A 1 1.79 18.88 3.00
CA MET A 1 2.57 18.28 4.11
C MET A 1 1.74 18.04 5.38
N GLU A 2 0.40 18.02 5.30
CA GLU A 2 -0.44 18.02 6.51
C GLU A 2 -0.90 16.61 6.94
N LYS A 3 -0.81 15.61 6.06
CA LYS A 3 -1.37 14.26 6.31
C LYS A 3 -0.45 13.34 7.13
N LEU A 4 0.84 13.65 7.23
CA LEU A 4 1.83 12.84 7.96
C LEU A 4 1.76 13.05 9.48
N VAL A 5 1.19 14.16 9.94
CA VAL A 5 1.22 14.58 11.36
C VAL A 5 0.20 13.82 12.22
N LEU A 6 -0.90 13.35 11.62
CA LEU A 6 -1.97 12.60 12.32
C LEU A 6 -1.60 11.17 12.70
N ILE A 7 -0.42 10.69 12.30
CA ILE A 7 0.03 9.30 12.47
C ILE A 7 0.63 9.06 13.88
N ARG A 8 0.89 10.10 14.68
CA ARG A 8 1.70 9.96 15.90
C ARG A 8 0.93 9.76 17.22
N GLU A 9 -0.40 9.82 17.23
CA GLU A 9 -1.19 9.71 18.46
C GLU A 9 -1.92 8.36 18.59
N ARG A 10 -1.25 7.39 19.25
CA ARG A 10 -1.79 6.25 20.04
C ARG A 10 -3.21 5.72 19.74
N LYS A 11 -3.46 5.34 18.50
CA LYS A 11 -4.39 4.27 18.12
C LYS A 11 -3.59 3.39 17.15
N GLU A 12 -3.93 2.12 16.95
CA GLU A 12 -3.42 1.40 15.79
C GLU A 12 -3.75 2.25 14.56
N ILE A 13 -2.78 3.04 14.12
CA ILE A 13 -2.90 3.93 13.00
C ILE A 13 -3.09 2.99 11.84
N ASP A 14 -4.33 2.97 11.36
CA ASP A 14 -4.75 2.22 10.20
C ASP A 14 -3.71 2.32 9.09
N PHE A 15 -3.01 3.47 8.98
CA PHE A 15 -1.85 3.70 8.13
C PHE A 15 -0.52 3.77 8.90
N GLY A 16 0.49 3.04 8.45
CA GLY A 16 1.89 3.17 8.88
C GLY A 16 2.85 3.26 7.70
N VAL A 17 4.11 3.62 7.96
CA VAL A 17 5.20 3.56 6.97
C VAL A 17 6.22 2.55 7.50
N ASP A 18 6.61 1.58 6.68
CA ASP A 18 7.60 0.57 7.08
C ASP A 18 9.05 1.04 6.89
N GLU A 19 10.01 0.18 7.25
CA GLU A 19 11.45 0.46 7.15
C GLU A 19 11.93 0.76 5.72
N ASN A 20 11.16 0.34 4.71
CA ASN A 20 11.44 0.58 3.30
C ASN A 20 10.75 1.85 2.78
N GLY A 21 10.08 2.62 3.65
CA GLY A 21 9.32 3.80 3.26
C GLY A 21 7.97 3.48 2.62
N VAL A 22 7.48 2.24 2.70
CA VAL A 22 6.21 1.83 2.08
C VAL A 22 5.05 2.16 3.01
N VAL A 23 4.04 2.84 2.48
CA VAL A 23 2.78 3.10 3.20
C VAL A 23 1.96 1.82 3.26
N ARG A 24 1.56 1.41 4.46
CA ARG A 24 0.75 0.23 4.70
C ARG A 24 -0.53 0.57 5.45
N TYR A 25 -1.65 0.03 4.99
CA TYR A 25 -2.93 0.07 5.69
C TYR A 25 -3.23 -1.28 6.36
N ARG A 26 -3.22 -1.35 7.70
CA ARG A 26 -3.43 -2.59 8.47
C ARG A 26 -2.54 -3.74 7.96
N GLY A 27 -1.25 -3.45 7.73
CA GLY A 27 -0.26 -4.39 7.20
C GLY A 27 -0.26 -4.57 5.68
N ARG A 28 -1.30 -4.13 4.96
CA ARG A 28 -1.40 -4.24 3.49
C ARG A 28 -0.74 -3.05 2.80
N VAL A 29 0.00 -3.27 1.72
CA VAL A 29 0.63 -2.19 0.94
C VAL A 29 -0.45 -1.29 0.32
N CYS A 30 -0.29 0.03 0.47
CA CYS A 30 -1.13 1.01 -0.19
C CYS A 30 -0.64 1.26 -1.62
N VAL A 31 -1.52 1.07 -2.60
CA VAL A 31 -1.26 1.40 -4.00
C VAL A 31 -1.89 2.76 -4.32
N PRO A 32 -1.12 3.73 -4.85
CA PRO A 32 -1.66 5.01 -5.31
C PRO A 32 -2.79 4.86 -6.34
N GLU A 33 -3.69 5.83 -6.41
CA GLU A 33 -4.75 5.87 -7.41
C GLU A 33 -4.25 6.37 -8.77
N VAL A 34 -3.29 5.63 -9.33
CA VAL A 34 -2.72 5.86 -10.66
C VAL A 34 -3.11 4.67 -11.54
N PRO A 35 -3.98 4.85 -12.56
CA PRO A 35 -4.51 3.75 -13.36
C PRO A 35 -3.45 2.84 -13.98
N GLU A 36 -2.37 3.44 -14.50
CA GLU A 36 -1.27 2.73 -15.16
C GLU A 36 -0.52 1.85 -14.15
N LEU A 37 -0.31 2.35 -12.93
CA LEU A 37 0.34 1.60 -11.86
C LEU A 37 -0.51 0.42 -11.39
N LYS A 38 -1.83 0.64 -11.20
CA LYS A 38 -2.77 -0.44 -10.87
C LYS A 38 -2.76 -1.54 -11.93
N LYS A 39 -2.76 -1.15 -13.22
CA LYS A 39 -2.70 -2.08 -14.34
C LYS A 39 -1.41 -2.91 -14.30
N MET A 40 -0.24 -2.26 -14.14
CA MET A 40 1.04 -2.98 -14.08
C MET A 40 1.08 -4.03 -12.96
N ILE A 41 0.59 -3.69 -11.77
CA ILE A 41 0.57 -4.61 -10.61
C ILE A 41 -0.35 -5.81 -10.88
N LEU A 42 -1.54 -5.57 -11.45
CA LEU A 42 -2.49 -6.64 -11.76
C LEU A 42 -2.00 -7.56 -12.88
N GLU A 43 -1.38 -7.00 -13.92
CA GLU A 43 -0.79 -7.80 -15.01
C GLU A 43 0.36 -8.68 -14.49
N GLU A 44 1.22 -8.16 -13.62
CA GLU A 44 2.27 -8.95 -13.00
C GLU A 44 1.69 -10.05 -12.10
N GLY A 45 0.68 -9.74 -11.30
CA GLY A 45 -0.03 -10.74 -10.48
C GLY A 45 -0.61 -11.89 -11.32
N HIS A 46 -1.16 -11.59 -12.50
CA HIS A 46 -1.67 -12.60 -13.44
C HIS A 46 -0.55 -13.42 -14.10
N ARG A 47 0.57 -12.79 -14.48
CA ARG A 47 1.71 -13.47 -15.12
C ARG A 47 2.50 -14.31 -14.12
N SER A 48 2.62 -13.84 -12.89
CA SER A 48 3.21 -14.58 -11.79
C SER A 48 2.27 -15.73 -11.40
N GLY A 49 2.81 -16.89 -11.03
CA GLY A 49 2.02 -18.02 -10.53
C GLY A 49 1.33 -17.76 -9.18
N LEU A 50 1.18 -16.50 -8.77
CA LEU A 50 0.51 -16.04 -7.55
C LEU A 50 -1.01 -15.88 -7.76
N SER A 51 -1.48 -15.91 -9.01
CA SER A 51 -2.91 -15.95 -9.32
C SER A 51 -3.49 -17.30 -8.88
N ILE A 52 -4.43 -17.27 -7.93
CA ILE A 52 -5.24 -18.43 -7.54
C ILE A 52 -6.63 -18.24 -8.16
N HIS A 53 -7.04 -19.19 -9.00
CA HIS A 53 -8.32 -19.21 -9.70
C HIS A 53 -9.35 -20.08 -8.97
#